data_AF-A0AAD1VTS3-F1
#
_entry.id   AF-A0AAD1VTS3-F1
#
_cell.length_a   1.000
_cell.length_b   1.000
_cell.length_c   1.000
_cell.angle_alpha   90.00
_cell.angle_beta   90.00
_cell.angle_gamma   90.00
#
_symmetry.space_group_name_H-M   'P 1'
#
loop_
_entity.id
_entity.type
_entity.pdbx_description
1 polymer ?
#
loop_
_entity_poly.entity_id
_entity_poly.type
_entity_poly.pdbx_seq_one_letter_code
_entity_poly.pdbx_strand_id
1 'polypeptide(L)' 'MAHVEQKLSEFTKAHNDIADHVQALEHKIELMEVHMADSEDRSWRNNLHLRGIPKDVLPCDLQAYVRHLLLKYR' A
#
# COMPACT_ATOMS: atom_id res chain seq x y z
N MET A 1 23.79 34.43 -31.97
CA MET A 1 24.11 34.31 -30.53
C MET A 1 22.82 34.36 -29.70
N ALA A 2 22.08 35.48 -29.70
CA ALA A 2 20.88 35.66 -28.86
C ALA A 2 19.75 34.61 -29.00
N HIS A 3 19.50 34.06 -30.20
CA HIS A 3 18.42 33.08 -30.39
C HIS A 3 18.68 31.74 -29.68
N VAL A 4 19.94 31.29 -29.66
CA VAL A 4 20.34 30.03 -29.01
C VAL A 4 20.29 30.18 -27.50
N GLU A 5 20.74 31.33 -26.97
CA GLU A 5 20.66 31.65 -25.55
C GLU A 5 19.22 31.72 -25.05
N GLN A 6 18.32 32.32 -25.83
CA GLN A 6 16.89 32.34 -25.51
C GLN A 6 16.30 30.92 -25.47
N LYS A 7 16.60 30.08 -26.47
CA LYS A 7 16.14 28.69 -26.50
C LYS A 7 16.68 27.86 -25.34
N LEU A 8 17.94 28.10 -24.95
CA LEU A 8 18.54 27.44 -23.79
C LEU A 8 17.88 27.89 -22.48
N SER A 9 17.52 29.17 -22.35
CA SER A 9 16.78 29.67 -21.20
C SER A 9 15.37 29.09 -21.10
N GLU A 10 14.65 29.00 -22.23
CA GLU A 10 13.32 28.37 -22.30
C GLU A 10 13.40 26.89 -21.92
N PHE A 11 14.40 26.17 -22.44
CA PHE A 11 14.64 24.77 -22.12
C PHE A 11 14.98 24.57 -20.63
N THR A 12 15.86 25.40 -20.08
CA THR A 12 16.26 25.31 -18.66
C THR A 12 15.07 25.53 -17.75
N LYS A 13 14.19 26.49 -18.08
CA LYS A 13 12.96 26.72 -17.34
C LYS A 13 12.04 25.51 -17.40
N ALA A 14 11.78 24.97 -18.60
CA ALA A 14 10.94 23.80 -18.77
C ALA A 14 11.51 22.57 -18.02
N HIS A 15 12.83 22.39 -18.04
CA HIS A 15 13.50 21.32 -17.30
C HIS A 15 13.29 21.44 -15.78
N ASN A 16 13.43 22.65 -15.23
CA ASN A 16 13.20 22.88 -13.79
C ASN A 16 11.74 22.65 -13.42
N ASP A 17 10.80 23.14 -14.24
CA ASP A 17 9.37 22.91 -14.02
C ASP A 17 9.06 21.40 -14.01
N ILE A 18 9.65 20.62 -14.93
CA ILE A 18 9.51 19.15 -14.95
C ILE A 18 10.10 18.53 -13.68
N ALA A 19 11.28 18.95 -13.24
CA ALA A 19 11.93 18.42 -12.05
C ALA A 19 11.05 18.63 -10.79
N ASP A 20 10.48 19.83 -10.63
CA ASP A 20 9.57 20.14 -9.53
C ASP A 20 8.30 19.27 -9.57
N HIS A 21 7.76 19.03 -10.76
CA HIS A 21 6.57 18.17 -10.93
C HIS A 21 6.87 16.70 -10.61
N VAL A 22 8.05 16.20 -11.01
CA VAL A 22 8.49 14.84 -10.68
C VAL A 22 8.60 14.69 -9.17
N GLN A 23 9.27 15.63 -8.49
CA GLN A 23 9.40 15.59 -7.03
C GLN A 23 8.03 15.62 -6.31
N ALA A 24 7.10 16.44 -6.80
CA ALA A 24 5.76 16.49 -6.24
C ALA A 24 4.96 15.20 -6.46
N LEU A 25 5.18 14.51 -7.59
CA LEU A 25 4.57 13.21 -7.87
C LEU A 25 5.17 12.10 -7.00
N GLU A 26 6.49 12.07 -6.84
CA GLU A 26 7.18 11.12 -5.96
C GLU A 26 6.65 11.23 -4.53
N HIS A 27 6.55 12.45 -3.99
CA HIS A 27 6.00 12.66 -2.67
C HIS A 27 4.54 12.19 -2.53
N LYS A 28 3.71 12.40 -3.55
CA LYS A 28 2.33 11.90 -3.55
C LYS A 28 2.27 10.38 -3.58
N ILE A 29 3.16 9.73 -4.31
CA ILE A 29 3.25 8.26 -4.35
C ILE A 29 3.60 7.73 -2.95
N GLU A 30 4.61 8.30 -2.29
CA GLU A 30 4.98 7.92 -0.92
C GLU A 30 3.80 8.04 0.05
N LEU A 31 3.05 9.16 -0.01
CA LEU A 31 1.87 9.35 0.82
C LEU A 31 0.77 8.32 0.52
N MET A 32 0.55 7.97 -0.76
CA MET A 32 -0.43 6.96 -1.14
C MET A 32 -0.04 5.57 -0.63
N GLU A 33 1.24 5.20 -0.69
CA GLU A 33 1.74 3.93 -0.17
C GLU A 33 1.46 3.79 1.33
N VAL A 34 1.74 4.84 2.12
CA VAL A 34 1.45 4.88 3.55
C VAL A 34 -0.06 4.74 3.80
N HIS A 35 -0.88 5.47 3.07
CA HIS A 35 -2.34 5.40 3.22
C HIS A 35 -2.90 4.02 2.86
N MET A 36 -2.34 3.35 1.85
CA MET A 36 -2.72 1.99 1.48
C MET A 36 -2.35 1.00 2.59
N ALA A 37 -1.13 1.08 3.13
CA ALA A 37 -0.69 0.25 4.24
C ALA A 37 -1.60 0.43 5.47
N ASP A 38 -1.90 1.68 5.85
CA ASP A 38 -2.82 1.99 6.96
C ASP A 38 -4.25 1.48 6.73
N SER A 39 -4.69 1.46 5.47
CA SER A 39 -6.01 0.97 5.10
C SER A 39 -6.07 -0.56 5.19
N GLU A 40 -5.05 -1.25 4.69
CA GLU A 40 -4.90 -2.70 4.80
C GLU A 40 -4.83 -3.13 6.26
N ASP A 41 -3.98 -2.48 7.06
CA ASP A 41 -3.87 -2.75 8.49
C ASP A 41 -5.20 -2.54 9.22
N ARG A 42 -5.93 -1.47 8.92
CA ARG A 42 -7.27 -1.23 9.50
C ARG A 42 -8.28 -2.30 9.08
N SER A 43 -8.26 -2.73 7.83
CA SER A 43 -9.14 -3.78 7.33
C SER A 43 -8.86 -5.14 8.00
N TRP A 44 -7.61 -5.39 8.38
CA TRP A 44 -7.17 -6.68 8.92
C TRP A 44 -7.07 -6.70 10.46
N ARG A 45 -7.24 -5.55 11.12
CA ARG A 45 -6.99 -5.36 12.57
C ARG A 45 -7.72 -6.35 13.48
N ASN A 46 -8.89 -6.84 13.08
CA ASN A 46 -9.68 -7.82 13.85
C ASN A 46 -9.70 -9.22 13.22
N ASN A 47 -8.92 -9.43 12.15
CA ASN A 47 -8.84 -10.70 11.45
C ASN A 47 -7.66 -11.52 11.99
N LEU A 48 -7.88 -12.80 12.22
CA LEU A 48 -6.84 -13.75 12.63
C LEU A 48 -6.68 -14.82 11.56
N HIS A 49 -5.45 -14.99 11.06
CA HIS A 49 -5.13 -16.08 10.15
C HIS A 49 -4.84 -17.36 10.93
N LEU A 50 -5.75 -18.32 10.87
CA LEU A 50 -5.59 -19.65 11.48
C LEU A 50 -4.97 -20.61 10.46
N ARG A 51 -3.80 -21.19 10.80
CA ARG A 51 -3.10 -22.17 9.96
C ARG A 51 -3.25 -23.58 10.55
N GLY A 52 -3.18 -24.60 9.70
CA GLY A 52 -3.23 -26.01 10.12
C GLY A 52 -4.64 -26.54 10.40
N ILE A 53 -5.69 -25.84 9.96
CA ILE A 53 -7.05 -26.37 10.00
C ILE A 53 -7.15 -27.57 9.05
N PRO A 54 -7.62 -28.74 9.52
CA PRO A 54 -7.83 -29.92 8.68
C PRO A 54 -8.78 -29.61 7.51
N LYS A 55 -8.47 -30.13 6.32
CA LYS A 55 -9.20 -29.82 5.07
C LYS A 55 -10.63 -30.38 5.04
N ASP A 56 -10.92 -31.35 5.89
CA ASP A 56 -12.22 -31.99 6.08
C ASP A 56 -13.18 -31.15 6.94
N VAL A 57 -12.69 -30.11 7.61
CA VAL A 57 -13.56 -29.15 8.31
C VAL A 57 -14.32 -28.33 7.28
N LEU A 58 -15.65 -28.51 7.24
CA LEU A 58 -16.52 -27.75 6.35
C LEU A 58 -16.63 -26.29 6.81
N PRO A 59 -16.88 -25.34 5.89
CA PRO A 59 -17.04 -23.92 6.23
C PRO A 59 -18.12 -23.65 7.29
N CYS A 60 -19.21 -24.44 7.29
CA CYS A 60 -20.29 -24.32 8.29
C CYS A 60 -19.85 -24.72 9.70
N ASP A 61 -18.82 -25.57 9.82
CA ASP A 61 -18.35 -26.11 11.10
C ASP A 61 -17.12 -25.37 11.64
N LEU A 62 -16.55 -24.46 10.83
CA LEU A 62 -15.32 -23.73 11.15
C LEU A 62 -15.42 -22.99 12.48
N GLN A 63 -16.55 -22.33 12.76
CA GLN A 63 -16.75 -21.60 14.01
C GLN A 63 -16.70 -22.53 15.23
N ALA A 64 -17.36 -23.69 15.16
CA ALA A 64 -17.37 -24.67 16.24
C ALA A 64 -15.97 -25.26 16.46
N TYR A 65 -15.27 -25.58 15.36
CA TYR A 65 -13.91 -26.09 15.39
C TYR A 65 -12.93 -25.11 16.06
N VAL A 66 -12.99 -23.81 15.70
CA VAL A 66 -12.13 -22.78 16.29
C VAL A 66 -12.43 -22.59 17.79
N ARG A 67 -13.70 -22.61 18.20
CA ARG A 67 -14.05 -22.54 19.63
C ARG A 67 -13.49 -23.73 20.42
N HIS A 68 -13.58 -24.94 19.86
CA HIS A 68 -13.02 -26.13 20.49
C HIS A 68 -11.49 -26.04 20.63
N LEU A 69 -10.77 -25.56 19.61
CA LEU A 69 -9.32 -25.33 19.71
C LEU A 69 -8.97 -24.35 20.84
N LEU A 70 -9.66 -23.22 20.92
CA LEU A 70 -9.39 -22.20 21.95
C LEU A 70 -9.64 -22.73 23.37
N LEU A 71 -10.62 -23.61 23.56
CA LEU A 71 -10.91 -24.23 24.86
C LEU A 71 -9.93 -25.34 25.22
N LYS A 72 -9.44 -26.10 24.23
CA LYS A 72 -8.50 -27.21 24.45
C LYS A 72 -7.13 -26.76 24.95
N TYR A 73 -6.69 -25.56 24.55
CA TYR A 73 -5.37 -25.01 24.90
C TYR A 73 -5.42 -23.93 26.00
N ARG A 74 -6.52 -23.86 26.74
CA ARG A 74 -6.70 -22.98 27.89
C ARG A 74 -6.41 -23.73 29.17
#